data_AF-A0A970Y338-F1
#
_entry.id   AF-A0A970Y338-F1
#
_cell.length_a   1.000
_cell.length_b   1.000
_cell.length_c   1.000
_cell.angle_alpha   90.00
_cell.angle_beta   90.00
_cell.angle_gamma   90.00
#
_symmetry.space_group_name_H-M   'P 1'
#
loop_
_entity.id
_entity.type
_entity.pdbx_description
1 polymer ?
#
loop_
_entity_poly.entity_id
_entity_poly.type
_entity_poly.pdbx_seq_one_letter_code
_entity_poly.pdbx_strand_id
1 'polypeptide(L)'
;MAQLGEELEKKGAADPDLTAQVYALRARGQAITAARALVDQDTVLADQAVSQLGKLLMQAKAAAGPRWASVIQEAGSRADPLIVPSTDPAAARKQLDAISQLLAPLMPSDGTTPTT
;
A
#
# COMPACT_ATOMS: atom_id res chain seq x y z
N MET A 1 -12.29 0.24 -16.34
CA MET A 1 -11.28 0.01 -15.27
C MET A 1 -9.89 0.58 -15.58
N ALA A 2 -9.51 0.87 -16.85
CA ALA A 2 -8.16 1.35 -17.20
C ALA A 2 -7.92 2.87 -17.03
N GLN A 3 -8.95 3.70 -17.13
CA GLN A 3 -8.80 5.17 -17.16
C GLN A 3 -8.27 5.80 -15.85
N LEU A 4 -8.59 5.19 -14.70
CA LEU A 4 -8.13 5.67 -13.39
C LEU A 4 -6.61 5.55 -13.22
N GLY A 5 -5.99 4.51 -13.78
CA GLY A 5 -4.54 4.32 -13.72
C GLY A 5 -3.79 5.37 -14.55
N GLU A 6 -4.31 5.67 -15.74
CA GLU A 6 -3.70 6.60 -16.70
C GLU A 6 -3.87 8.07 -16.29
N GLU A 7 -5.02 8.45 -15.72
CA GLU A 7 -5.23 9.81 -15.20
C GLU A 7 -4.36 10.11 -13.98
N LEU A 8 -4.14 9.11 -13.11
CA LEU A 8 -3.27 9.24 -11.94
C LEU A 8 -1.80 9.32 -12.35
N GLU A 9 -1.37 8.60 -13.40
CA GLU A 9 -0.02 8.74 -13.96
C GLU A 9 0.21 10.13 -14.57
N LYS A 10 -0.78 10.70 -15.27
CA LYS A 10 -0.68 12.04 -15.87
C LYS A 10 -0.65 13.16 -14.84
N LYS A 11 -1.37 13.04 -13.72
CA LYS A 11 -1.39 14.02 -12.62
C LYS A 11 -0.24 13.86 -11.63
N GLY A 12 0.30 12.64 -11.47
CA GLY A 12 1.42 12.35 -10.57
C GLY A 12 2.72 13.09 -10.93
N ALA A 13 2.90 13.49 -12.19
CA ALA A 13 4.07 14.26 -12.64
C ALA A 13 4.13 15.70 -12.06
N ALA A 14 3.03 16.22 -11.50
CA ALA A 14 2.95 17.59 -10.97
C ALA A 14 2.79 17.67 -9.44
N ASP A 15 2.45 16.56 -8.76
CA ASP A 15 2.26 16.53 -7.30
C ASP A 15 2.90 15.25 -6.69
N PRO A 16 4.03 15.39 -5.96
CA PRO A 16 4.69 14.26 -5.30
C PRO A 16 3.78 13.53 -4.31
N ASP A 17 2.86 14.23 -3.64
CA ASP A 17 1.90 13.60 -2.72
C ASP A 17 0.89 12.72 -3.45
N LEU A 18 0.57 13.03 -4.71
CA LEU A 18 -0.36 12.26 -5.53
C LEU A 18 0.29 10.96 -6.02
N THR A 19 1.57 11.02 -6.42
CA THR A 19 2.37 9.83 -6.73
C THR A 19 2.53 8.92 -5.52
N ALA A 20 2.82 9.48 -4.34
CA ALA A 20 2.91 8.72 -3.09
C ALA A 20 1.59 8.03 -2.73
N GLN A 21 0.45 8.71 -2.92
CA GLN A 21 -0.88 8.14 -2.69
C GLN A 21 -1.17 6.95 -3.61
N VAL A 22 -0.77 7.00 -4.88
CA VAL A 22 -0.96 5.87 -5.82
C VAL A 22 -0.17 4.65 -5.35
N TYR A 23 1.10 4.83 -4.98
CA TYR A 23 1.91 3.73 -4.45
C TYR A 23 1.39 3.19 -3.13
N ALA A 24 0.96 4.07 -2.21
CA ALA A 24 0.34 3.69 -0.94
C ALA A 24 -0.99 2.92 -1.15
N LEU A 25 -1.79 3.30 -2.14
CA LEU A 25 -3.02 2.60 -2.49
C LEU A 25 -2.73 1.19 -3.02
N ARG A 26 -1.76 1.05 -3.93
CA ARG A 26 -1.34 -0.26 -4.43
C ARG A 26 -0.77 -1.10 -3.29
N ALA A 27 0.03 -0.52 -2.39
CA ALA A 27 0.55 -1.18 -1.20
C ALA A 27 -0.59 -1.72 -0.31
N ARG A 28 -1.61 -0.90 -0.04
CA ARG A 28 -2.81 -1.33 0.69
C ARG A 28 -3.51 -2.51 0.02
N GLY A 29 -3.65 -2.49 -1.30
CA GLY A 29 -4.19 -3.62 -2.07
C GLY A 29 -3.38 -4.90 -1.85
N GLN A 30 -2.06 -4.81 -1.90
CA GLN A 30 -1.18 -5.96 -1.64
C GLN A 30 -1.27 -6.45 -0.19
N ALA A 31 -1.42 -5.56 0.80
CA ALA A 31 -1.62 -5.96 2.19
C ALA A 31 -2.92 -6.78 2.37
N ILE A 32 -4.01 -6.36 1.71
CA ILE A 32 -5.28 -7.10 1.72
C ILE A 32 -5.14 -8.45 1.01
N THR A 33 -4.49 -8.48 -0.15
CA THR A 33 -4.24 -9.73 -0.90
C THR A 33 -3.42 -10.71 -0.07
N ALA A 34 -2.35 -10.25 0.57
CA ALA A 34 -1.52 -11.07 1.46
C ALA A 34 -2.33 -11.61 2.64
N ALA A 35 -3.11 -10.76 3.31
CA ALA A 35 -3.94 -11.16 4.44
C ALA A 35 -4.98 -12.22 4.03
N ARG A 36 -5.56 -12.09 2.83
CA ARG A 36 -6.51 -13.07 2.30
C ARG A 36 -5.83 -14.37 1.92
N ALA A 37 -4.69 -14.31 1.24
CA ALA A 37 -3.90 -15.48 0.85
C ALA A 37 -3.46 -16.31 2.07
N LEU A 38 -3.09 -15.66 3.19
CA LEU A 38 -2.80 -16.35 4.45
C LEU A 38 -4.02 -17.11 5.02
N VAL A 39 -5.25 -16.58 4.85
CA VAL A 39 -6.49 -17.26 5.25
C VAL A 39 -6.78 -18.46 4.35
N ASP A 40 -6.58 -18.29 3.05
CA ASP A 40 -6.81 -19.32 2.04
C ASP A 40 -5.63 -20.33 1.97
N GLN A 41 -4.63 -20.19 2.86
CA GLN A 41 -3.40 -20.99 2.94
C GLN A 41 -2.55 -21.00 1.66
N ASP A 42 -2.73 -20.00 0.80
CA ASP A 42 -1.90 -19.77 -0.39
C ASP A 42 -0.65 -18.98 -0.01
N THR A 43 0.35 -19.70 0.51
CA THR A 43 1.59 -19.10 1.00
C THR A 43 2.39 -18.44 -0.11
N VAL A 44 2.35 -18.97 -1.33
CA VAL A 44 3.06 -18.41 -2.50
C VAL A 44 2.48 -17.04 -2.86
N LEU A 45 1.15 -16.92 -2.92
CA LEU A 45 0.49 -15.64 -3.18
C LEU A 45 0.72 -14.65 -2.03
N ALA A 46 0.67 -15.11 -0.78
CA ALA A 46 0.93 -14.28 0.38
C ALA A 46 2.34 -13.67 0.33
N ASP A 47 3.35 -14.50 0.05
CA ASP A 47 4.75 -14.09 -0.03
C ASP A 47 5.00 -13.10 -1.18
N GLN A 48 4.41 -13.36 -2.35
CA GLN A 48 4.48 -12.45 -3.49
C GLN A 48 3.85 -11.09 -3.16
N ALA A 49 2.67 -11.09 -2.53
CA ALA A 49 1.98 -9.87 -2.17
C ALA A 49 2.73 -9.08 -1.08
N VAL A 50 3.33 -9.74 -0.08
CA VAL A 50 4.20 -9.09 0.92
C VAL A 50 5.44 -8.49 0.26
N SER A 51 6.07 -9.19 -0.69
CA SER A 51 7.22 -8.65 -1.44
C SER A 51 6.84 -7.39 -2.24
N GLN A 52 5.68 -7.40 -2.92
CA GLN A 52 5.19 -6.24 -3.65
C GLN A 52 4.79 -5.08 -2.72
N LEU A 53 4.18 -5.38 -1.57
CA LEU A 53 3.87 -4.41 -0.52
C LEU A 53 5.11 -3.61 -0.12
N GLY A 54 6.22 -4.30 0.19
CA GLY A 54 7.47 -3.64 0.58
C GLY A 54 8.03 -2.72 -0.51
N LYS A 55 8.03 -3.16 -1.77
CA LYS A 55 8.47 -2.35 -2.92
C LYS A 55 7.62 -1.10 -3.09
N LEU A 56 6.30 -1.24 -2.99
CA LEU A 56 5.36 -0.13 -3.14
C LEU A 56 5.47 0.88 -1.99
N LEU A 57 5.68 0.42 -0.75
CA LEU A 57 5.93 1.31 0.39
C LEU A 57 7.24 2.08 0.24
N MET A 58 8.28 1.45 -0.30
CA MET A 58 9.55 2.13 -0.60
C MET A 58 9.37 3.22 -1.67
N GLN A 59 8.63 2.92 -2.74
CA GLN A 59 8.31 3.89 -3.79
C GLN A 59 7.43 5.03 -3.26
N ALA A 60 6.42 4.70 -2.44
CA ALA A 60 5.57 5.68 -1.77
C ALA A 60 6.41 6.61 -0.89
N LYS A 61 7.35 6.06 -0.10
CA LYS A 61 8.23 6.83 0.78
C LYS A 61 9.15 7.76 0.01
N ALA A 62 9.65 7.34 -1.15
CA ALA A 62 10.51 8.17 -1.99
C ALA A 62 9.75 9.35 -2.62
N ALA A 63 8.45 9.19 -2.88
CA ALA A 63 7.60 10.23 -3.45
C ALA A 63 6.87 11.08 -2.40
N ALA A 64 6.73 10.60 -1.16
CA ALA A 64 5.89 11.25 -0.14
C ALA A 64 6.40 12.63 0.25
N GLY A 65 5.52 13.63 0.14
CA GLY A 65 5.72 14.91 0.77
C GLY A 65 5.48 14.86 2.29
N PRO A 66 5.72 15.97 3.01
CA PRO A 66 5.68 16.04 4.47
C PRO A 66 4.34 15.61 5.07
N ARG A 67 3.24 15.78 4.33
CA ARG A 67 1.89 15.44 4.75
C ARG A 67 1.71 13.95 5.02
N TRP A 68 2.30 13.10 4.19
CA TRP A 68 2.08 11.65 4.20
C TRP A 68 3.30 10.83 4.61
N ALA A 69 4.46 11.48 4.73
CA ALA A 69 5.72 10.82 5.07
C ALA A 69 5.64 9.99 6.36
N SER A 70 5.01 10.50 7.43
CA SER A 70 4.89 9.79 8.71
C SER A 70 4.05 8.52 8.58
N VAL A 71 2.91 8.59 7.91
CA VAL A 71 1.99 7.46 7.72
C VAL A 71 2.63 6.36 6.87
N ILE A 72 3.29 6.74 5.77
CA ILE A 72 3.99 5.81 4.88
C ILE A 72 5.20 5.19 5.58
N GLN A 73 5.93 5.97 6.39
CA GLN A 73 7.05 5.47 7.19
C GLN A 73 6.58 4.44 8.23
N GLU A 74 5.50 4.73 8.96
CA GLU A 74 4.95 3.78 9.94
C GLU A 74 4.45 2.50 9.25
N ALA A 75 3.81 2.60 8.08
CA ALA A 75 3.42 1.44 7.29
C ALA A 75 4.63 0.60 6.86
N GLY A 76 5.72 1.25 6.45
CA GLY A 76 7.01 0.61 6.14
C GLY A 76 7.57 -0.16 7.32
N SER A 77 7.67 0.47 8.49
CA SER A 77 8.20 -0.17 9.70
C SER A 77 7.37 -1.37 10.18
N ARG A 78 6.07 -1.39 9.88
CA ARG A 78 5.20 -2.55 10.14
C ARG A 78 5.35 -3.66 9.11
N ALA A 79 5.75 -3.31 7.89
CA ALA A 79 6.01 -4.27 6.82
C ALA A 79 7.40 -4.91 6.94
N ASP A 80 8.41 -4.19 7.44
CA ASP A 80 9.79 -4.68 7.61
C ASP A 80 9.93 -6.05 8.34
N PRO A 81 9.20 -6.31 9.44
CA PRO A 81 9.30 -7.60 10.15
C PRO A 81 8.45 -8.72 9.51
N LEU A 82 7.74 -8.48 8.40
CA LEU A 82 7.03 -9.54 7.67
C LEU A 82 8.05 -10.38 6.90
N ILE A 83 8.72 -11.28 7.63
CA ILE A 83 9.62 -12.28 7.05
C ILE A 83 8.79 -13.23 6.20
N VAL A 84 9.22 -13.41 4.95
CA VAL A 84 8.69 -14.38 3.99
C VAL A 84 9.57 -15.63 4.03
N PRO A 85 9.01 -16.85 4.22
CA PRO A 85 7.65 -17.16 4.66
C PRO A 85 7.45 -16.88 6.16
N SER A 86 6.25 -16.44 6.54
CA SER A 86 5.97 -16.12 7.94
C SER A 86 5.93 -17.37 8.81
N THR A 87 6.69 -17.36 9.91
CA THR A 87 6.65 -18.40 10.94
C THR A 87 5.40 -18.33 11.82
N ASP A 88 4.64 -17.23 11.74
CA ASP A 88 3.36 -17.02 12.43
C ASP A 88 2.36 -16.28 11.51
N PRO A 89 1.57 -17.04 10.72
CA PRO A 89 0.58 -16.48 9.80
C PRO A 89 -0.47 -15.59 10.48
N ALA A 90 -0.81 -15.84 11.75
CA ALA A 90 -1.81 -15.06 12.47
C ALA A 90 -1.25 -13.68 12.86
N ALA A 91 -0.02 -13.63 13.34
CA ALA A 91 0.68 -12.38 13.61
C ALA A 91 0.92 -11.57 12.33
N ALA A 92 1.35 -12.23 11.23
CA ALA A 92 1.53 -11.58 9.94
C ALA A 92 0.24 -10.96 9.43
N ARG A 93 -0.89 -11.69 9.51
CA ARG A 93 -2.21 -11.16 9.16
C ARG A 93 -2.57 -9.91 9.96
N LYS A 94 -2.36 -9.92 11.28
CA LYS A 94 -2.64 -8.76 12.13
C LYS A 94 -1.84 -7.52 11.72
N GLN A 95 -0.59 -7.70 11.32
CA GLN A 95 0.24 -6.60 10.81
C GLN A 95 -0.25 -6.11 9.45
N LEU A 96 -0.61 -7.00 8.54
CA LEU A 96 -1.15 -6.66 7.22
C LEU A 96 -2.48 -5.88 7.33
N ASP A 97 -3.36 -6.29 8.24
CA ASP A 97 -4.60 -5.58 8.54
C ASP A 97 -4.32 -4.18 9.10
N ALA A 98 -3.34 -4.05 10.00
CA ALA A 98 -2.91 -2.76 10.55
C ALA A 98 -2.32 -1.84 9.48
N ILE A 99 -1.49 -2.36 8.57
CA ILE A 99 -0.93 -1.61 7.43
C ILE A 99 -2.08 -1.13 6.52
N SER A 100 -3.05 -2.00 6.22
CA SER A 100 -4.20 -1.66 5.39
C SER A 100 -5.05 -0.53 6.00
N GLN A 101 -5.25 -0.55 7.31
CA GLN A 101 -5.96 0.51 8.04
C GLN A 101 -5.17 1.81 8.08
N LEU A 102 -3.87 1.73 8.31
CA LEU A 102 -2.98 2.90 8.36
C LEU A 102 -2.89 3.63 7.02
N LEU A 103 -2.95 2.88 5.91
CA LEU A 103 -2.93 3.45 4.56
C LEU A 103 -4.33 3.91 4.07
N ALA A 104 -5.41 3.57 4.77
CA ALA A 104 -6.76 3.92 4.36
C ALA A 104 -7.01 5.45 4.26
N PRO A 105 -6.48 6.31 5.15
CA PRO A 105 -6.67 7.77 5.04
C PRO A 105 -5.92 8.43 3.88
N LEU A 106 -4.95 7.74 3.26
CA LEU A 106 -4.31 8.23 2.03
C LEU A 106 -5.23 8.10 0.80
N MET A 107 -6.39 7.48 0.96
CA MET A 107 -7.38 7.43 -0.12
C MET A 107 -8.06 8.80 -0.24
N PRO A 108 -8.21 9.34 -1.46
CA PRO A 108 -9.07 10.48 -1.68
C PRO A 108 -10.47 10.11 -1.18
N SER A 109 -10.95 10.85 -0.18
CA SER A 109 -12.33 10.75 0.29
C SER A 109 -13.22 11.13 -0.89
N ASP A 110 -13.98 10.16 -1.40
CA ASP A 110 -15.06 10.29 -2.38
C ASP A 110 -15.14 11.58 -3.23
N GLY A 111 -14.85 11.43 -4.53
CA GLY A 111 -15.70 12.05 -5.55
C GLY A 111 -15.41 13.48 -6.00
N THR A 112 -14.37 14.17 -5.54
CA THR A 112 -13.93 15.39 -6.24
C THR A 112 -13.03 15.03 -7.42
N THR A 113 -13.65 14.66 -8.54
CA THR A 113 -13.05 14.95 -9.85
C THR A 113 -12.61 16.42 -9.85
N PRO A 114 -11.34 16.75 -10.18
CA PRO A 114 -10.95 18.13 -10.38
C PRO A 114 -11.75 18.64 -11.58
N THR A 115 -12.78 19.43 -11.29
CA THR A 115 -13.49 20.22 -12.30
C THR A 115 -12.73 21.52 -12.42
N THR A 116 -11.78 21.56 -13.37
CA THR A 116 -11.47 22.78 -14.12
C THR A 116 -11.02 22.41 -15.52
#